data_AF-A0A7L5SVM0-F1
#
_entry.id   AF-A0A7L5SVM0-F1
#
_cell.length_a   1.000
_cell.length_b   1.000
_cell.length_c   1.000
_cell.angle_alpha   90.00
_cell.angle_beta   90.00
_cell.angle_gamma   90.00
#
_symmetry.space_group_name_H-M   'P 1'
#
loop_
_entity.id
_entity.type
_entity.pdbx_description
1 polymer ?
#
loop_
_entity_poly.entity_id
_entity_poly.type
_entity_poly.pdbx_seq_one_letter_code
_entity_poly.pdbx_strand_id
1 'polypeptide(L)' 'MDEFAGLLLVEVDVEIAAWGMAYDDGRTEVVGPGQRLVLSSPERVEAWFSRGAVTAQLVWLGPSTAASLDPGLAA' A
#
# COMPACT_ATOMS: atom_id res chain seq x y z
N MET A 1 3.72 -38.32 5.93
CA MET A 1 4.85 -37.57 5.34
C MET A 1 4.23 -36.33 4.73
N ASP A 2 3.96 -35.33 5.57
CA ASP A 2 3.39 -34.06 5.17
C ASP A 2 4.52 -33.06 5.02
N GLU A 3 5.27 -33.19 3.93
CA GLU A 3 6.44 -32.36 3.59
C GLU A 3 6.04 -31.11 2.78
N PHE A 4 4.86 -30.54 3.04
CA PHE A 4 4.41 -29.31 2.36
C PHE A 4 3.79 -28.26 3.30
N ALA A 5 3.60 -28.58 4.58
CA ALA A 5 3.07 -27.63 5.58
C ALA A 5 4.12 -26.62 6.11
N GLY A 6 5.35 -26.65 5.56
CA GLY A 6 6.47 -25.78 5.95
C GLY A 6 6.71 -24.58 5.03
N LEU A 7 5.93 -24.42 3.95
CA LEU A 7 6.05 -23.24 3.09
C LEU A 7 5.31 -22.06 3.73
N LEU A 8 6.06 -21.34 4.58
CA LEU A 8 5.87 -19.91 4.88
C LEU A 8 4.42 -19.51 5.16
N LEU A 9 3.94 -19.76 6.38
CA LEU A 9 3.15 -18.70 7.03
C LEU A 9 4.12 -17.54 7.22
N VAL A 10 4.28 -16.72 6.17
CA VAL A 10 4.87 -15.40 6.33
C VAL A 10 3.97 -14.72 7.34
N GLU A 11 4.44 -14.49 8.55
CA GLU A 11 3.77 -13.58 9.44
C GLU A 11 3.82 -12.22 8.75
N VAL A 12 2.71 -11.82 8.15
CA VAL A 12 2.62 -10.57 7.40
C VAL A 12 2.48 -9.46 8.42
N ASP A 13 3.56 -8.72 8.66
CA ASP A 13 3.55 -7.57 9.56
C ASP A 13 2.57 -6.49 9.08
N VAL A 14 2.46 -6.30 7.75
CA VAL A 14 1.60 -5.30 7.12
C VAL A 14 1.12 -5.80 5.75
N GLU A 15 -0.17 -5.60 5.47
CA GLU A 15 -0.78 -5.84 4.15
C GLU A 15 -1.24 -4.51 3.52
N ILE A 16 -0.99 -4.33 2.22
CA ILE A 16 -1.52 -3.19 1.47
C ILE A 16 -2.97 -3.50 1.08
N ALA A 17 -3.92 -2.98 1.87
CA ALA A 17 -5.35 -3.18 1.63
C ALA A 17 -5.87 -2.50 0.36
N ALA A 18 -5.27 -1.37 -0.02
CA ALA A 18 -5.56 -0.64 -1.26
C ALA A 18 -4.42 0.32 -1.60
N TRP A 19 -4.34 0.72 -2.86
CA TRP A 19 -3.40 1.73 -3.36
C TRP A 19 -4.10 2.65 -4.36
N GLY A 20 -3.57 3.85 -4.58
CA GLY A 20 -4.27 4.82 -5.39
C GLY A 20 -3.59 6.18 -5.50
N MET A 21 -4.36 7.16 -5.97
CA MET A 21 -3.93 8.53 -6.22
C MET A 21 -4.81 9.51 -5.45
N ALA A 22 -4.17 10.50 -4.83
CA ALA A 22 -4.84 11.71 -4.37
C ALA A 22 -4.50 12.85 -5.33
N TYR A 23 -5.54 13.57 -5.74
CA TYR A 23 -5.46 14.70 -6.65
C TYR A 23 -5.43 16.01 -5.87
N ASP A 24 -4.94 17.08 -6.51
CA ASP A 24 -4.78 18.40 -5.89
C ASP A 24 -6.12 19.03 -5.44
N ASP A 25 -7.24 18.58 -6.01
CA ASP A 25 -8.59 18.99 -5.62
C ASP A 25 -9.14 18.25 -4.38
N GLY A 26 -8.31 17.38 -3.77
CA GLY A 26 -8.65 16.54 -2.63
C GLY A 26 -9.35 15.24 -3.01
N ARG A 27 -9.79 15.06 -4.27
CA ARG A 27 -10.34 13.79 -4.73
C ARG A 27 -9.29 12.70 -4.54
N THR A 28 -9.72 11.56 -4.01
CA THR A 28 -8.84 10.41 -3.80
C THR A 28 -9.47 9.18 -4.40
N GLU A 29 -8.72 8.48 -5.24
CA GLU A 29 -9.16 7.25 -5.89
C GLU A 29 -8.26 6.11 -5.45
N VAL A 30 -8.85 5.06 -4.89
CA VAL A 30 -8.12 3.87 -4.44
C VAL A 30 -8.72 2.60 -5.01
N VAL A 31 -7.86 1.63 -5.29
CA VAL A 31 -8.22 0.29 -5.76
C VAL A 31 -7.68 -0.71 -4.75
N GLY A 32 -8.58 -1.56 -4.25
CA GLY A 32 -8.27 -2.70 -3.40
C GLY A 32 -8.82 -3.99 -4.00
N PRO A 33 -8.65 -5.13 -3.33
CA PRO A 33 -9.18 -6.41 -3.78
C PRO A 33 -10.69 -6.34 -4.04
N GLY A 34 -11.10 -6.49 -5.29
CA GLY A 34 -12.51 -6.53 -5.71
C GLY A 34 -13.28 -5.22 -5.60
N GLN A 35 -12.64 -4.09 -5.27
CA GLN A 35 -13.33 -2.82 -5.05
C GLN A 35 -12.51 -1.61 -5.47
N ARG A 36 -13.22 -0.57 -5.94
CA ARG A 36 -12.68 0.76 -6.19
C ARG A 36 -13.48 1.77 -5.38
N LEU A 37 -12.77 2.68 -4.71
CA LEU A 37 -13.38 3.77 -3.96
C LEU A 37 -12.93 5.12 -4.53
N VAL A 38 -13.87 6.06 -4.59
CA VAL A 38 -13.61 7.47 -4.88
C VAL A 38 -14.13 8.26 -3.68
N LEU A 39 -13.23 9.02 -3.06
CA LEU A 39 -13.46 9.74 -1.81
C LEU A 39 -13.07 11.21 -2.00
N SER A 40 -13.65 12.08 -1.17
CA SER A 40 -13.39 13.53 -1.24
C SER A 40 -12.14 13.99 -0.50
N SER A 41 -11.46 13.09 0.22
CA SER A 41 -10.17 13.35 0.84
C SER A 41 -9.42 12.04 1.16
N PRO A 42 -8.08 12.08 1.28
CA PRO A 42 -7.28 10.89 1.61
C PRO A 42 -7.53 10.34 3.02
N GLU A 43 -7.81 11.19 4.00
CA GLU A 43 -8.07 10.78 5.39
C GLU A 43 -9.34 9.92 5.49
N ARG A 44 -10.28 10.11 4.56
CA ARG A 44 -11.46 9.24 4.46
C ARG A 44 -11.11 7.83 4.01
N VAL A 45 -10.00 7.62 3.29
CA VAL A 45 -9.50 6.29 2.94
C VAL A 45 -9.08 5.57 4.22
N GLU A 46 -8.25 6.19 5.04
CA GLU A 46 -7.80 5.62 6.31
C GLU A 46 -8.99 5.29 7.23
N ALA A 47 -9.93 6.23 7.36
CA ALA A 47 -11.14 6.03 8.15
C ALA A 47 -12.07 4.96 7.57
N TRP A 48 -12.03 4.70 6.25
CA TRP A 48 -12.79 3.62 5.62
C TRP A 48 -12.17 2.26 5.89
N PHE A 49 -10.85 2.12 5.73
CA PHE A 49 -10.13 0.87 5.94
C PHE A 49 -9.93 0.52 7.42
N SER A 50 -9.99 1.51 8.32
CA SER A 50 -9.97 1.28 9.77
C SER A 50 -11.32 0.80 10.32
N ARG A 51 -12.34 0.57 9.48
CA ARG A 51 -13.64 0.02 9.90
C ARG A 51 -13.52 -1.48 10.18
N GLY A 52 -12.89 -1.85 11.28
CA GLY A 52 -12.69 -3.24 11.69
C GLY A 52 -11.73 -3.38 12.87
N ALA A 53 -11.10 -4.55 12.98
CA ALA A 53 -10.11 -4.84 14.02
C ALA A 53 -8.68 -4.36 13.65
N VAL A 54 -8.51 -3.70 12.50
CA VAL A 54 -7.21 -3.30 11.97
C VAL A 54 -7.14 -1.77 11.93
N THR A 55 -6.05 -1.21 12.43
CA THR A 55 -5.72 0.21 12.24
C THR A 55 -5.07 0.37 10.87
N ALA A 56 -5.77 1.01 9.93
CA ALA A 56 -5.18 1.33 8.64
C ALA A 56 -4.22 2.52 8.79
N GLN A 57 -3.16 2.55 7.99
CA GLN A 57 -2.25 3.69 7.89
C GLN A 57 -2.18 4.17 6.44
N LEU A 58 -2.25 5.48 6.24
CA LEU A 58 -2.04 6.10 4.94
C LEU A 58 -0.55 6.37 4.74
N VAL A 59 0.05 5.75 3.72
CA VAL A 59 1.47 5.94 3.38
C VAL A 59 1.58 6.66 2.05
N TRP A 60 2.19 7.84 2.08
CA TRP A 60 2.51 8.61 0.88
C TRP A 60 3.85 8.18 0.32
N LEU A 61 3.88 7.84 -0.96
CA LEU A 61 5.13 7.64 -1.67
C LEU A 61 5.75 9.01 -1.96
N GLY A 62 6.90 9.29 -1.36
CA GLY A 62 7.69 10.47 -1.70
C GLY A 62 8.16 10.42 -3.15
N PRO A 63 8.62 11.56 -3.71
CA PRO A 63 9.25 11.55 -5.03
C PRO A 63 10.34 10.49 -5.06
N SER A 64 10.38 9.70 -6.13
CA SER A 64 11.49 8.79 -6.39
C SER A 64 12.76 9.63 -6.49
N THR A 65 13.48 9.75 -5.38
CA THR A 65 14.90 10.06 -5.45
C THR A 65 15.46 8.90 -6.23
N ALA A 66 15.73 9.12 -7.52
CA ALA A 66 16.50 8.17 -8.29
C ALA A 66 17.74 7.90 -7.43
N ALA A 67 17.84 6.67 -6.91
CA ALA A 67 19.12 6.22 -6.42
C ALA A 67 20.03 6.36 -7.63
N SER A 68 20.88 7.39 -7.61
CA SER A 68 21.94 7.53 -8.60
C SER A 68 22.82 6.33 -8.36
N LEU A 69 22.56 5.24 -9.07
CA LEU A 69 23.50 4.15 -9.20
C LEU A 69 24.73 4.82 -9.80
N ASP A 70 25.75 5.00 -8.97
CA ASP A 70 27.03 5.49 -9.44
C ASP A 70 27.43 4.60 -10.63
N PRO A 71 27.68 5.18 -11.82
CA PRO A 71 28.04 4.40 -13.00
C PRO A 71 29.26 3.50 -12.78
N GLY A 72 30.04 3.73 -11.71
CA GLY A 72 31.15 2.88 -11.31
C GLY A 72 30.78 1.51 -10.73
N LEU A 73 29.49 1.21 -10.48
CA LEU A 73 29.04 -0.11 -10.02
C LEU A 73 28.62 -1.04 -11.17
N ALA A 74 28.51 -0.52 -12.40
CA ALA A 74 28.16 -1.28 -13.60
C ALA A 74 29.41 -1.55 -14.48
N ALA A 75 30.50 -2.00 -13.85
CA ALA A 75 31.71 -2.44 -14.55
C ALA A 75 31.48 -3.75 -15.32
#